data_AF-A0A3D4TEB8-F1
#
_entry.id   AF-A0A3D4TEB8-F1
#
_cell.length_a   1.000
_cell.length_b   1.000
_cell.length_c   1.000
_cell.angle_alpha   90.00
_cell.angle_beta   90.00
_cell.angle_gamma   90.00
#
_symmetry.space_group_name_H-M   'P 1'
#
loop_
_entity.id
_entity.type
_entity.pdbx_description
1 polymer ?
#
loop_
_entity_poly.entity_id
_entity_poly.type
_entity_poly.pdbx_seq_one_letter_code
_entity_poly.pdbx_strand_id
1 'polypeptide(L)'
;MVMDPITGAVKAWVGGIDFKHFKYDHVNINTKRQVGSSIKPLLYSLAIEEAGFTPNTMVEDVQQNFDGYGLVPATGKTCTGRTMPMASALTWSRNCATAYIMKQLDNTGNNGARRFVDYLRKLNVQSKIEPYPSIAIGSCEISLYEMMQAYTMFPGRGFNVKPMFIARIEDRNGNVLETFVPERKEVISDITAYSTIKMMQGVVQSGT
;
A
#
# COMPACT_ATOMS: atom_id res chain seq x y z
N MET A 1 -4.16 6.89 12.89
CA MET A 1 -5.06 5.79 13.35
C MET A 1 -4.19 4.61 13.75
N VAL A 2 -4.59 3.86 14.77
CA VAL A 2 -3.98 2.59 15.17
C VAL A 2 -5.07 1.53 15.18
N MET A 3 -4.79 0.35 14.63
CA MET A 3 -5.75 -0.76 14.57
C MET A 3 -5.04 -2.08 14.81
N ASP A 4 -5.80 -3.06 15.33
CA ASP A 4 -5.39 -4.45 15.37
C ASP A 4 -5.50 -5.07 13.96
N PRO A 5 -4.42 -5.61 13.39
CA PRO A 5 -4.43 -6.10 12.01
C PRO A 5 -5.12 -7.45 11.81
N ILE A 6 -5.49 -8.14 12.89
CA ILE A 6 -6.17 -9.45 12.82
C ILE A 6 -7.68 -9.26 12.96
N THR A 7 -8.09 -8.43 13.93
CA THR A 7 -9.50 -8.20 14.29
C THR A 7 -10.08 -6.95 13.65
N GLY A 8 -9.26 -6.07 13.08
CA GLY A 8 -9.70 -4.79 12.54
C GLY A 8 -10.06 -3.75 13.62
N ALA A 9 -10.02 -4.11 14.90
CA ALA A 9 -10.43 -3.22 15.99
C ALA A 9 -9.58 -1.95 16.02
N VAL A 10 -10.22 -0.80 15.84
CA VAL A 10 -9.58 0.52 15.95
C VAL A 10 -9.26 0.78 17.41
N LYS A 11 -7.98 1.00 17.71
CA LYS A 11 -7.47 1.26 19.07
C LYS A 11 -7.25 2.75 19.34
N ALA A 12 -6.94 3.53 18.30
CA ALA A 12 -6.80 4.97 18.40
C ALA A 12 -7.17 5.66 17.09
N TRP A 13 -7.90 6.78 17.19
CA TRP A 13 -8.28 7.64 16.06
C TRP A 13 -7.91 9.08 16.38
N VAL A 14 -6.96 9.64 15.62
CA VAL A 14 -6.51 11.03 15.75
C VAL A 14 -6.67 11.68 14.39
N GLY A 15 -7.74 12.45 14.23
CA GLY A 15 -8.12 13.06 12.95
C GLY A 15 -7.40 14.38 12.65
N GLY A 16 -6.78 15.01 13.64
CA GLY A 16 -6.10 16.30 13.46
C GLY A 16 -5.42 16.76 14.75
N ILE A 17 -4.82 17.94 14.71
CA ILE A 17 -4.03 18.50 15.83
C ILE A 17 -4.87 18.90 17.04
N ASP A 18 -6.11 19.34 16.82
CA ASP A 18 -7.03 19.76 17.88
C ASP A 18 -8.48 19.69 17.41
N PHE A 19 -9.25 18.76 17.97
CA PHE A 19 -10.64 18.57 17.60
C PHE A 19 -11.55 19.75 18.01
N LYS A 20 -11.18 20.56 19.01
CA LYS A 20 -12.01 21.72 19.42
C LYS A 20 -11.97 22.82 18.35
N HIS A 21 -10.80 23.06 17.77
CA HIS A 21 -10.59 24.13 16.79
C HIS A 21 -10.66 23.66 15.34
N PHE A 22 -10.27 22.40 15.05
CA PHE A 22 -10.26 21.82 13.71
C PHE A 22 -11.08 20.53 13.67
N LYS A 23 -12.22 20.58 12.98
CA LYS A 23 -13.14 19.43 12.80
C LYS A 23 -12.80 18.57 11.59
N TYR A 24 -11.83 18.98 10.77
CA TYR A 24 -11.44 18.23 9.59
C TYR A 24 -10.67 16.98 9.99
N ASP A 25 -11.16 15.82 9.56
CA ASP A 25 -10.62 14.51 9.94
C ASP A 25 -9.74 13.94 8.82
N HIS A 26 -8.44 13.91 9.06
CA HIS A 26 -7.44 13.37 8.14
C HIS A 26 -7.41 11.84 8.06
N VAL A 27 -8.03 11.13 9.00
CA VAL A 27 -8.16 9.66 8.94
C VAL A 27 -9.33 9.26 8.05
N ASN A 28 -10.36 10.09 7.98
CA ASN A 28 -11.62 9.83 7.27
C ASN A 28 -11.42 9.27 5.85
N ILE A 29 -12.24 8.30 5.46
CA ILE A 29 -12.19 7.66 4.13
C ILE A 29 -12.36 8.66 2.97
N ASN A 30 -13.04 9.78 3.22
CA ASN A 30 -13.24 10.83 2.23
C ASN A 30 -12.08 11.82 2.15
N THR A 31 -11.17 11.80 3.13
CA THR A 31 -9.98 12.65 3.16
C THR A 31 -8.81 11.92 2.51
N LYS A 32 -8.46 12.33 1.30
CA LYS A 32 -7.42 11.69 0.49
C LYS A 32 -6.20 12.58 0.38
N ARG A 33 -5.03 11.95 0.29
CA ARG A 33 -3.73 12.61 0.10
C ARG A 33 -2.87 11.77 -0.79
N GLN A 34 -1.95 12.42 -1.49
CA GLN A 34 -0.86 11.73 -2.15
C GLN A 34 -0.12 10.83 -1.15
N VAL A 35 -0.02 9.54 -1.45
CA VAL A 35 0.57 8.55 -0.53
C VAL A 35 2.10 8.49 -0.61
N GLY A 36 2.68 8.88 -1.74
CA GLY A 36 4.13 8.82 -1.94
C GLY A 36 4.69 7.41 -1.73
N SER A 37 5.87 7.32 -1.12
CA SER A 37 6.59 6.05 -1.01
C SER A 37 5.91 4.97 -0.16
N SER A 38 4.88 5.31 0.64
CA SER A 38 4.11 4.30 1.38
C SER A 38 3.27 3.41 0.45
N ILE A 39 3.19 3.68 -0.85
CA ILE A 39 2.55 2.76 -1.79
C ILE A 39 3.46 1.57 -2.15
N LYS A 40 4.78 1.73 -2.01
CA LYS A 40 5.77 0.80 -2.57
C LYS A 40 5.63 -0.62 -2.03
N PRO A 41 5.45 -0.87 -0.73
CA PRO A 41 5.25 -2.24 -0.24
C PRO A 41 4.08 -2.96 -0.94
N LEU A 42 3.00 -2.24 -1.29
CA LEU A 42 1.87 -2.82 -2.02
C LEU A 42 2.28 -3.23 -3.44
N LEU A 43 3.00 -2.37 -4.18
CA LEU A 43 3.49 -2.73 -5.52
C LEU A 43 4.50 -3.87 -5.50
N TYR A 44 5.41 -3.88 -4.52
CA TYR A 44 6.41 -4.93 -4.36
C TYR A 44 5.75 -6.27 -4.01
N SER A 45 4.69 -6.25 -3.17
CA SER A 45 3.90 -7.44 -2.87
C SER A 45 3.19 -8.00 -4.12
N LEU A 46 2.66 -7.12 -4.99
CA LEU A 46 2.07 -7.53 -6.27
C LEU A 46 3.11 -8.21 -7.17
N ALA A 47 4.31 -7.64 -7.28
CA ALA A 47 5.37 -8.22 -8.12
C ALA A 47 5.81 -9.61 -7.63
N ILE A 48 5.86 -9.82 -6.30
CA ILE A 48 6.15 -11.15 -5.73
C ILE A 48 4.98 -12.11 -6.02
N GLU A 49 3.75 -11.67 -5.76
CA GLU A 49 2.55 -12.50 -5.87
C GLU A 49 2.26 -12.95 -7.31
N GLU A 50 2.36 -12.04 -8.29
CA GLU A 50 1.87 -12.29 -9.65
C GLU A 50 2.96 -12.31 -10.73
N ALA A 51 4.16 -11.80 -10.46
CA ALA A 51 5.26 -11.75 -11.43
C ALA A 51 6.45 -12.64 -11.07
N GLY A 52 6.36 -13.43 -9.98
CA GLY A 52 7.40 -14.37 -9.57
C GLY A 52 8.66 -13.69 -9.03
N PHE A 53 8.58 -12.43 -8.62
CA PHE A 53 9.71 -11.72 -8.01
C PHE A 53 10.01 -12.31 -6.63
N THR A 54 11.27 -12.20 -6.22
CA THR A 54 11.73 -12.56 -4.89
C THR A 54 12.49 -11.36 -4.29
N PRO A 55 12.72 -11.33 -2.97
CA PRO A 55 13.55 -10.29 -2.35
C PRO A 55 14.95 -10.13 -2.99
N ASN A 56 15.48 -11.21 -3.58
CA ASN A 56 16.79 -11.25 -4.24
C ASN A 56 16.72 -10.97 -5.74
N THR A 57 15.52 -10.81 -6.32
CA THR A 57 15.39 -10.44 -7.74
C THR A 57 16.09 -9.10 -7.97
N MET A 58 17.02 -9.10 -8.92
CA MET A 58 17.80 -7.92 -9.27
C MET A 58 16.94 -6.95 -10.07
N VAL A 59 16.93 -5.68 -9.64
CA VAL A 59 16.16 -4.60 -10.26
C VAL A 59 17.08 -3.44 -10.64
N GLU A 60 16.80 -2.82 -11.77
CA GLU A 60 17.60 -1.71 -12.30
C GLU A 60 17.11 -0.37 -11.76
N ASP A 61 18.00 0.38 -11.12
CA ASP A 61 17.69 1.71 -10.61
C ASP A 61 17.99 2.80 -11.65
N VAL A 62 17.27 2.72 -12.77
CA VAL A 62 17.30 3.63 -13.92
C VAL A 62 15.90 4.10 -14.30
N GLN A 63 15.76 5.29 -14.89
CA GLN A 63 14.46 5.80 -15.33
C GLN A 63 13.83 4.84 -16.35
N GLN A 64 12.52 4.64 -16.23
CA GLN A 64 11.77 3.79 -17.14
C GLN A 64 10.91 4.62 -18.06
N ASN A 65 11.03 4.40 -19.37
CA ASN A 65 10.11 4.97 -20.35
C ASN A 65 8.86 4.08 -20.45
N PHE A 66 7.68 4.68 -20.34
CA PHE A 66 6.39 4.03 -20.55
C PHE A 66 5.73 4.64 -21.79
N ASP A 67 5.35 3.80 -22.76
CA ASP A 67 4.89 4.26 -24.07
C ASP A 67 3.62 5.11 -23.95
N GLY A 68 3.68 6.36 -24.42
CA GLY A 68 2.59 7.33 -24.29
C GLY A 68 2.49 8.03 -22.92
N TYR A 69 3.36 7.69 -21.97
CA TYR A 69 3.38 8.26 -20.60
C TYR A 69 4.74 8.86 -20.20
N GLY A 70 5.80 8.60 -20.96
CA GLY A 70 7.13 9.19 -20.77
C GLY A 70 7.95 8.52 -19.67
N LEU A 71 9.00 9.21 -19.21
CA LEU A 71 9.93 8.71 -18.21
C LEU A 71 9.35 8.79 -16.79
N VAL A 72 9.44 7.68 -16.05
CA VAL A 72 9.11 7.61 -14.62
C VAL A 72 10.32 7.09 -13.82
N PRO A 73 10.75 7.80 -12.76
CA PRO A 73 10.35 9.18 -12.42
C PRO A 73 10.72 10.17 -13.55
N ALA A 74 10.12 11.36 -13.57
CA ALA A 74 10.37 12.39 -14.59
C ALA A 74 11.80 12.98 -14.53
N THR A 75 12.53 12.73 -13.43
CA THR A 75 13.93 13.12 -13.27
C THR A 75 14.77 11.91 -12.85
N GLY A 76 15.93 11.77 -13.47
CA GLY A 76 16.93 10.75 -13.12
C GLY A 76 17.83 11.14 -11.95
N LYS A 77 17.64 12.33 -11.34
CA LYS A 77 18.56 12.90 -10.32
C LYS A 77 18.84 11.94 -9.16
N THR A 78 17.84 11.15 -8.77
CA THR A 78 17.98 10.20 -7.67
C THR A 78 18.25 8.79 -8.14
N CYS A 79 18.34 8.48 -9.43
CA CYS A 79 18.69 7.14 -9.92
C CYS A 79 20.19 6.87 -9.73
N THR A 80 20.58 5.65 -9.34
CA THR A 80 22.00 5.29 -9.19
C THR A 80 22.64 4.75 -10.46
N GLY A 81 21.84 4.27 -11.43
CA GLY A 81 22.37 3.54 -12.58
C GLY A 81 22.81 2.11 -12.26
N ARG A 82 22.64 1.65 -11.02
CA ARG A 82 23.08 0.34 -10.56
C ARG A 82 21.92 -0.66 -10.54
N THR A 83 22.27 -1.93 -10.65
CA THR A 83 21.34 -3.03 -10.36
C THR A 83 21.50 -3.43 -8.91
N MET A 84 20.39 -3.69 -8.21
CA MET A 84 20.40 -4.10 -6.80
C MET A 84 19.28 -5.10 -6.50
N PRO A 85 19.35 -5.87 -5.41
CA PRO A 85 18.22 -6.69 -4.98
C PRO A 85 16.96 -5.83 -4.73
N MET A 86 15.78 -6.34 -5.09
CA MET A 86 14.49 -5.70 -4.83
C MET A 86 14.33 -5.33 -3.34
N ALA A 87 14.80 -6.18 -2.42
CA ALA A 87 14.79 -5.87 -0.99
C ALA A 87 15.58 -4.59 -0.66
N SER A 88 16.75 -4.40 -1.28
CA SER A 88 17.55 -3.18 -1.13
C SER A 88 16.87 -1.98 -1.79
N ALA A 89 16.22 -2.17 -2.93
CA ALA A 89 15.45 -1.12 -3.59
C ALA A 89 14.30 -0.61 -2.70
N LEU A 90 13.59 -1.50 -1.99
CA LEU A 90 12.57 -1.10 -1.01
C LEU A 90 13.19 -0.43 0.22
N THR A 91 14.27 -1.00 0.76
CA THR A 91 15.00 -0.47 1.93
C THR A 91 15.37 1.00 1.76
N TRP A 92 15.88 1.36 0.58
CA TRP A 92 16.29 2.73 0.24
C TRP A 92 15.23 3.52 -0.52
N SER A 93 14.00 2.99 -0.61
CA SER A 93 12.87 3.61 -1.28
C SER A 93 13.21 4.13 -2.69
N ARG A 94 13.88 3.32 -3.50
CA ARG A 94 14.42 3.72 -4.80
C ARG A 94 13.32 3.93 -5.84
N ASN A 95 13.11 5.16 -6.29
CA ASN A 95 12.05 5.50 -7.23
C ASN A 95 12.23 4.84 -8.60
N CYS A 96 13.47 4.82 -9.12
CA CYS A 96 13.72 4.32 -10.46
C CYS A 96 13.62 2.79 -10.51
N ALA A 97 14.17 2.10 -9.50
CA ALA A 97 13.95 0.66 -9.32
C ALA A 97 12.46 0.30 -9.13
N THR A 98 11.69 1.16 -8.44
CA THR A 98 10.24 0.93 -8.29
C THR A 98 9.49 1.09 -9.62
N ALA A 99 9.88 2.06 -10.45
CA ALA A 99 9.34 2.19 -11.80
C ALA A 99 9.72 0.99 -12.69
N TYR A 100 10.95 0.45 -12.53
CA TYR A 100 11.37 -0.78 -13.19
C TYR A 100 10.45 -1.94 -12.83
N ILE A 101 10.19 -2.17 -11.54
CA ILE A 101 9.29 -3.22 -11.07
C ILE A 101 7.89 -3.08 -11.69
N MET A 102 7.33 -1.86 -11.70
CA MET A 102 6.04 -1.59 -12.35
C MET A 102 6.05 -1.99 -13.83
N LYS A 103 7.12 -1.65 -14.57
CA LYS A 103 7.26 -1.97 -15.99
C LYS A 103 7.44 -3.46 -16.25
N GLN A 104 8.02 -4.21 -15.32
CA GLN A 104 8.14 -5.67 -15.44
C GLN A 104 6.80 -6.40 -15.23
N LEU A 105 5.80 -5.75 -14.63
CA LEU A 105 4.44 -6.32 -14.56
C LEU A 105 3.81 -6.42 -15.96
N ASP A 106 4.02 -5.42 -16.80
CA ASP A 106 3.69 -5.42 -18.22
C ASP A 106 4.41 -4.24 -18.88
N ASN A 107 5.14 -4.51 -19.97
CA ASN A 107 5.97 -3.55 -20.67
C ASN A 107 5.21 -2.73 -21.74
N THR A 108 3.92 -2.97 -21.93
CA THR A 108 3.07 -2.31 -22.93
C THR A 108 2.31 -1.13 -22.32
N GLY A 109 2.62 0.09 -22.77
CA GLY A 109 1.91 1.31 -22.37
C GLY A 109 1.83 1.49 -20.86
N ASN A 110 0.61 1.50 -20.30
CA ASN A 110 0.35 1.59 -18.86
C ASN A 110 -0.26 0.31 -18.25
N ASN A 111 -0.14 -0.83 -18.92
CA ASN A 111 -0.75 -2.08 -18.43
C ASN A 111 -0.25 -2.49 -17.04
N GLY A 112 1.04 -2.30 -16.74
CA GLY A 112 1.56 -2.54 -15.39
C GLY A 112 0.85 -1.69 -14.32
N ALA A 113 0.58 -0.43 -14.63
CA ALA A 113 -0.17 0.46 -13.75
C ALA A 113 -1.65 0.04 -13.61
N ARG A 114 -2.28 -0.46 -14.68
CA ARG A 114 -3.65 -1.03 -14.62
C ARG A 114 -3.70 -2.23 -13.69
N ARG A 115 -2.78 -3.18 -13.86
CA ARG A 115 -2.64 -4.33 -12.95
C ARG A 115 -2.49 -3.89 -11.50
N PHE A 116 -1.69 -2.84 -11.26
CA PHE A 116 -1.55 -2.31 -9.91
C PHE A 116 -2.82 -1.66 -9.37
N VAL A 117 -3.58 -0.93 -10.18
CA VAL A 117 -4.90 -0.41 -9.78
C VAL A 117 -5.87 -1.54 -9.45
N ASP A 118 -5.92 -2.59 -10.27
CA ASP A 118 -6.79 -3.76 -10.04
C ASP A 118 -6.40 -4.49 -8.74
N TYR A 119 -5.10 -4.59 -8.48
CA TYR A 119 -4.59 -5.11 -7.22
C TYR A 119 -5.04 -4.26 -6.03
N LEU A 120 -4.90 -2.93 -6.09
CA LEU A 120 -5.39 -2.03 -5.03
C LEU A 120 -6.91 -2.17 -4.80
N ARG A 121 -7.70 -2.39 -5.87
CA ARG A 121 -9.14 -2.70 -5.77
C ARG A 121 -9.38 -4.03 -5.05
N LYS A 122 -8.59 -5.07 -5.33
CA LYS A 122 -8.65 -6.36 -4.61
C LYS A 122 -8.42 -6.18 -3.10
N LEU A 123 -7.57 -5.22 -2.73
CA LEU A 123 -7.27 -4.81 -1.33
C LEU A 123 -8.36 -3.94 -0.68
N ASN A 124 -9.49 -3.69 -1.34
CA ASN A 124 -10.57 -2.78 -0.92
C ASN A 124 -10.19 -1.30 -0.87
N VAL A 125 -9.18 -0.86 -1.62
CA VAL A 125 -9.00 0.57 -1.88
C VAL A 125 -10.11 1.00 -2.84
N GLN A 126 -10.98 1.92 -2.43
CA GLN A 126 -12.14 2.43 -3.18
C GLN A 126 -11.86 3.79 -3.84
N SER A 127 -10.83 4.51 -3.40
CA SER A 127 -10.36 5.76 -3.98
C SER A 127 -10.18 5.64 -5.49
N LYS A 128 -10.73 6.58 -6.27
CA LYS A 128 -10.57 6.60 -7.72
C LYS A 128 -9.09 6.83 -8.07
N ILE A 129 -8.45 5.84 -8.69
CA ILE A 129 -7.05 5.88 -9.07
C ILE A 129 -6.98 5.65 -10.57
N GLU A 130 -6.49 6.63 -11.30
CA GLU A 130 -6.21 6.48 -12.72
C GLU A 130 -4.87 5.74 -12.91
N PRO A 131 -4.78 4.79 -13.86
CA PRO A 131 -3.61 3.91 -14.03
C PRO A 131 -2.44 4.61 -14.72
N TYR A 132 -1.94 5.70 -14.16
CA TYR A 132 -0.70 6.35 -14.63
C TYR A 132 0.53 5.63 -14.08
N PRO A 133 1.60 5.40 -14.86
CA PRO A 133 2.81 4.76 -14.35
C PRO A 133 3.46 5.44 -13.12
N SER A 134 3.22 6.75 -12.94
CA SER A 134 3.68 7.50 -11.76
C SER A 134 3.07 7.01 -10.44
N ILE A 135 1.98 6.24 -10.44
CA ILE A 135 1.44 5.65 -9.22
C ILE A 135 2.42 4.67 -8.56
N ALA A 136 3.40 4.14 -9.33
CA ALA A 136 4.48 3.32 -8.79
C ALA A 136 5.25 4.04 -7.66
N ILE A 137 5.34 5.37 -7.74
CA ILE A 137 6.01 6.22 -6.74
C ILE A 137 5.02 7.02 -5.88
N GLY A 138 3.74 6.65 -5.93
CA GLY A 138 2.68 7.16 -5.06
C GLY A 138 2.17 8.54 -5.44
N SER A 139 1.97 8.81 -6.73
CA SER A 139 1.27 10.02 -7.21
C SER A 139 -0.24 9.99 -6.98
N CYS A 140 -0.82 8.83 -6.65
CA CYS A 140 -2.25 8.67 -6.41
C CYS A 140 -2.66 9.15 -5.01
N GLU A 141 -3.92 9.56 -4.90
CA GLU A 141 -4.54 9.98 -3.64
C GLU A 141 -5.38 8.85 -3.02
N ILE A 142 -5.03 8.46 -1.80
CA ILE A 142 -5.72 7.41 -1.04
C ILE A 142 -5.90 7.91 0.40
N SER A 143 -7.01 7.55 1.03
CA SER A 143 -7.22 7.91 2.44
C SER A 143 -6.32 7.09 3.37
N LEU A 144 -5.99 7.65 4.53
CA LEU A 144 -5.26 6.91 5.56
C LEU A 144 -6.04 5.67 6.02
N TYR A 145 -7.37 5.75 6.05
CA TYR A 145 -8.25 4.62 6.35
C TYR A 145 -8.00 3.43 5.42
N GLU A 146 -8.03 3.67 4.10
CA GLU A 146 -7.83 2.64 3.09
C GLU A 146 -6.40 2.10 3.11
N MET A 147 -5.41 2.98 3.28
CA MET A 147 -4.00 2.56 3.39
C MET A 147 -3.79 1.65 4.61
N MET A 148 -4.33 2.03 5.77
CA MET A 148 -4.24 1.20 6.98
C MET A 148 -4.90 -0.16 6.78
N GLN A 149 -6.09 -0.20 6.16
CA GLN A 149 -6.75 -1.46 5.79
C GLN A 149 -5.85 -2.33 4.90
N ALA A 150 -5.30 -1.78 3.82
CA ALA A 150 -4.45 -2.54 2.90
C ALA A 150 -3.22 -3.11 3.61
N TYR A 151 -2.60 -2.33 4.50
CA TYR A 151 -1.40 -2.74 5.24
C TYR A 151 -1.63 -3.88 6.23
N THR A 152 -2.87 -4.14 6.67
CA THR A 152 -3.16 -5.26 7.57
C THR A 152 -2.80 -6.61 6.99
N MET A 153 -2.78 -6.75 5.66
CA MET A 153 -2.43 -8.01 4.99
C MET A 153 -1.03 -8.51 5.34
N PHE A 154 -0.10 -7.61 5.68
CA PHE A 154 1.26 -7.98 6.00
C PHE A 154 1.33 -8.74 7.34
N PRO A 155 1.10 -8.11 8.51
CA PRO A 155 1.07 -8.83 9.78
C PRO A 155 -0.08 -9.83 9.90
N GLY A 156 -1.14 -9.68 9.08
CA GLY A 156 -2.28 -10.57 8.99
C GLY A 156 -2.06 -11.84 8.15
N ARG A 157 -0.82 -12.15 7.75
CA ARG A 157 -0.46 -13.37 6.99
C ARG A 157 -1.22 -13.52 5.67
N GLY A 158 -1.34 -12.42 4.93
CA GLY A 158 -2.02 -12.36 3.65
C GLY A 158 -3.50 -11.96 3.72
N PHE A 159 -4.07 -11.80 4.91
CA PHE A 159 -5.45 -11.37 5.09
C PHE A 159 -5.55 -9.87 5.37
N ASN A 160 -6.26 -9.12 4.52
CA ASN A 160 -6.67 -7.76 4.89
C ASN A 160 -7.93 -7.81 5.76
N VAL A 161 -8.07 -6.83 6.66
CA VAL A 161 -9.25 -6.69 7.54
C VAL A 161 -9.76 -5.25 7.51
N LYS A 162 -11.08 -5.07 7.40
CA LYS A 162 -11.71 -3.75 7.47
C LYS A 162 -11.55 -3.15 8.88
N PRO A 163 -11.22 -1.85 9.02
CA PRO A 163 -11.25 -1.18 10.31
C PRO A 163 -12.65 -1.23 10.95
N MET A 164 -12.70 -1.63 12.22
CA MET A 164 -13.93 -1.81 13.00
C MET A 164 -13.87 -0.94 14.25
N PHE A 165 -14.82 -0.01 14.37
CA PHE A 165 -14.92 0.92 15.51
C PHE A 165 -16.21 0.73 16.34
N ILE A 166 -17.16 -0.08 15.87
CA ILE A 166 -18.35 -0.50 16.61
C ILE A 166 -18.26 -2.01 16.81
N ALA A 167 -18.30 -2.49 18.07
CA ALA A 167 -18.26 -3.91 18.39
C ALA A 167 -19.67 -4.50 18.55
N ARG A 168 -20.58 -3.76 19.19
CA ARG A 168 -21.98 -4.11 19.38
C ARG A 168 -22.83 -2.85 19.55
N ILE A 169 -24.11 -2.98 19.27
CA ILE A 169 -25.13 -1.94 19.52
C ILE A 169 -26.13 -2.53 20.51
N GLU A 170 -26.42 -1.79 21.58
CA GLU A 170 -27.36 -2.18 22.64
C GLU A 170 -28.43 -1.11 22.80
N ASP A 171 -29.65 -1.51 23.16
CA ASP A 171 -30.70 -0.58 23.58
C ASP A 171 -30.45 -0.06 25.01
N ARG A 172 -31.26 0.90 25.47
CA ARG A 172 -31.16 1.45 26.83
C ARG A 172 -31.38 0.44 27.95
N ASN A 173 -31.98 -0.71 27.66
CA ASN A 173 -32.28 -1.77 28.61
C ASN A 173 -31.17 -2.85 28.62
N GLY A 174 -30.13 -2.70 27.79
CA GLY A 174 -29.05 -3.66 27.65
C GLY A 174 -29.34 -4.81 26.68
N ASN A 175 -30.41 -4.74 25.90
CA ASN A 175 -30.68 -5.74 24.86
C ASN A 175 -29.74 -5.51 23.68
N VAL A 176 -28.99 -6.55 23.28
CA VAL A 176 -28.12 -6.49 22.10
C VAL A 176 -28.97 -6.45 20.83
N LEU A 177 -28.83 -5.37 20.07
CA LEU A 177 -29.48 -5.17 18.78
C LEU A 177 -28.62 -5.71 17.63
N GLU A 178 -27.30 -5.54 17.75
CA GLU A 178 -26.35 -5.97 16.72
C GLU A 178 -24.98 -6.26 17.32
N THR A 179 -24.28 -7.24 16.75
CA THR A 179 -22.88 -7.55 17.06
C THR A 179 -22.10 -7.63 15.76
N PHE A 180 -20.98 -6.93 15.69
CA PHE A 180 -20.15 -6.87 14.49
C PHE A 180 -18.98 -7.84 14.62
N VAL A 181 -18.70 -8.55 13.52
CA VAL A 181 -17.57 -9.47 13.42
C VAL A 181 -16.56 -8.95 12.40
N PRO A 182 -15.26 -9.22 12.58
CA PRO A 182 -14.23 -8.77 11.64
C PRO A 182 -14.44 -9.31 10.22
N GLU A 183 -14.49 -8.43 9.23
CA GLU A 183 -14.49 -8.80 7.82
C GLU A 183 -13.05 -8.98 7.32
N ARG A 184 -12.62 -10.24 7.18
CA ARG A 184 -11.29 -10.62 6.70
C ARG A 184 -11.36 -11.24 5.31
N LYS A 185 -10.39 -10.92 4.47
CA LYS A 185 -10.25 -11.49 3.12
C LYS A 185 -8.80 -11.80 2.82
N GLU A 186 -8.53 -13.01 2.33
CA GLU A 186 -7.21 -13.37 1.81
C GLU A 186 -6.97 -12.63 0.49
N VAL A 187 -5.87 -11.88 0.41
CA VAL A 187 -5.55 -11.02 -0.73
C VAL A 187 -4.21 -11.32 -1.37
N ILE A 188 -3.29 -11.92 -0.61
CA ILE A 188 -1.99 -12.43 -1.07
C ILE A 188 -1.65 -13.70 -0.29
N SER A 189 -0.71 -14.50 -0.79
CA SER A 189 -0.19 -15.64 -0.05
C SER A 189 0.59 -15.24 1.23
N ASP A 190 0.65 -16.14 2.21
CA ASP A 190 1.45 -15.98 3.43
C ASP A 190 2.95 -15.78 3.11
N ILE A 191 3.44 -16.44 2.05
CA ILE A 191 4.84 -16.32 1.59
C ILE A 191 5.10 -14.90 1.08
N THR A 192 4.19 -14.33 0.29
CA THR A 192 4.29 -12.94 -0.16
C THR A 192 4.23 -11.98 1.01
N ALA A 193 3.27 -12.14 1.92
CA ALA A 193 3.13 -11.31 3.11
C ALA A 193 4.41 -11.32 3.97
N TYR A 194 4.95 -12.52 4.25
CA TYR A 194 6.18 -12.70 4.98
C TYR A 194 7.38 -12.07 4.27
N SER A 195 7.51 -12.30 2.96
CA SER A 195 8.60 -11.75 2.15
C SER A 195 8.57 -10.22 2.13
N THR A 196 7.40 -9.61 1.98
CA THR A 196 7.26 -8.15 2.04
C THR A 196 7.56 -7.61 3.44
N ILE A 197 7.12 -8.27 4.53
CA ILE A 197 7.51 -7.89 5.89
C ILE A 197 9.03 -7.91 6.04
N LYS A 198 9.69 -8.98 5.59
CA LYS A 198 11.16 -9.10 5.68
C LYS A 198 11.87 -7.98 4.92
N MET A 199 11.38 -7.59 3.76
CA MET A 199 11.93 -6.42 3.06
C MET A 199 11.66 -5.10 3.82
N MET A 200 10.46 -4.92 4.39
CA MET A 200 10.14 -3.73 5.20
C MET A 200 10.97 -3.63 6.49
N GLN A 201 11.42 -4.74 7.07
CA GLN A 201 12.36 -4.72 8.20
C GLN A 201 13.69 -4.04 7.82
N GLY A 202 14.15 -4.19 6.57
CA GLY A 202 15.34 -3.51 6.08
C GLY A 202 15.21 -1.99 6.11
N VAL A 203 14.02 -1.45 5.81
CA VAL A 203 13.72 0.00 5.90
C VAL A 203 14.01 0.50 7.32
N VAL A 204 13.48 -0.18 8.34
CA VAL A 204 13.62 0.22 9.75
C VAL A 204 15.05 0.03 10.27
N GLN A 205 15.75 -1.03 9.85
CA GLN A 205 17.06 -1.38 10.39
C GLN A 205 18.21 -0.57 9.80
N SER A 206 18.13 -0.29 8.49
CA SER A 206 19.27 0.22 7.74
C SER A 206 18.89 1.28 6.70
N GLY A 207 17.59 1.48 6.46
CA GLY A 207 17.07 2.29 5.36
C GLY A 207 16.68 3.70 5.78
N THR A 208 15.58 4.16 5.18
CA THR A 208 14.98 5.49 5.39
C THR A 208 14.14 5.57 6.66
#